data_AF-A0A2V9M8F0-F1
#
_entry.id   AF-A0A2V9M8F0-F1
#
_cell.length_a   1.000
_cell.length_b   1.000
_cell.length_c   1.000
_cell.angle_alpha   90.00
_cell.angle_beta   90.00
_cell.angle_gamma   90.00
#
_symmetry.space_group_name_H-M   'P 1'
#
loop_
_entity.id
_entity.type
_entity.pdbx_description
1 polymer ?
#
loop_
_entity_poly.entity_id
_entity_poly.type
_entity_poly.pdbx_seq_one_letter_code
_entity_poly.pdbx_strand_id
1 'polypeptide(L)' 'MTRGFVRRFYAIGPQKVEFEVAAGKKITSVRALRAGGDLPFTQRDRTVRFEVPTVVDYEVAALV' A
#
# COMPACT_ATOMS: atom_id res chain seq x y z
N MET A 1 23.17 -16.27 22.06
CA MET A 1 22.57 -15.38 21.03
C MET A 1 21.57 -16.18 20.21
N THR A 2 20.28 -15.89 20.33
CA THR A 2 19.23 -16.57 19.56
C THR A 2 19.22 -16.00 18.15
N ARG A 3 19.69 -16.78 17.18
CA ARG A 3 19.67 -16.37 15.77
C ARG A 3 18.22 -16.34 15.29
N GLY A 4 17.79 -15.22 14.70
CA GLY A 4 16.43 -15.04 14.18
C GLY A 4 15.99 -16.20 13.28
N PHE A 5 14.73 -16.63 13.45
CA PHE A 5 14.15 -17.79 12.77
C PHE A 5 13.84 -17.51 11.28
N VAL A 6 13.41 -16.29 10.97
CA VAL A 6 13.17 -15.84 9.58
C VAL A 6 14.48 -15.38 8.96
N ARG A 7 14.87 -16.01 7.84
CA ARG A 7 16.16 -15.75 7.17
C ARG A 7 16.04 -15.20 5.76
N ARG A 8 14.84 -15.22 5.19
CA ARG A 8 14.55 -14.77 3.82
C ARG A 8 13.13 -14.23 3.77
N PHE A 9 12.96 -13.11 3.06
CA PHE A 9 11.66 -12.58 2.67
C PHE A 9 11.39 -12.96 1.22
N TYR A 10 10.17 -13.40 0.96
CA TYR A 10 9.72 -13.75 -0.38
C TYR A 10 8.69 -12.73 -0.80
N ALA A 11 9.06 -11.91 -1.77
CA ALA A 11 8.19 -10.85 -2.24
C ALA A 11 6.91 -11.46 -2.84
N ILE A 12 5.76 -10.98 -2.38
CA ILE A 12 4.50 -11.26 -3.05
C ILE A 12 4.34 -10.30 -4.23
N GLY A 13 3.64 -10.78 -5.27
CA GLY A 13 3.35 -10.00 -6.46
C GLY A 13 2.36 -8.86 -6.20
N PRO A 14 1.75 -8.30 -7.26
CA PRO A 14 0.89 -7.13 -7.12
C PRO A 14 -0.31 -7.36 -6.19
N GLN A 15 -0.50 -6.43 -5.26
CA GLN A 15 -1.58 -6.44 -4.27
C GLN A 15 -2.60 -5.38 -4.63
N LYS A 16 -3.83 -5.80 -4.93
CA LYS A 16 -4.96 -4.89 -5.11
C LYS A 16 -5.49 -4.45 -3.75
N VAL A 17 -5.52 -3.15 -3.52
CA VAL A 17 -5.96 -2.57 -2.26
C VAL A 17 -7.25 -1.79 -2.49
N GLU A 18 -8.20 -1.99 -1.58
CA GLU A 18 -9.43 -1.21 -1.50
C GLU A 18 -9.57 -0.69 -0.06
N PHE A 19 -9.82 0.60 0.07
CA PHE A 19 -9.97 1.25 1.36
C PHE A 19 -11.11 2.27 1.33
N GLU A 20 -11.88 2.34 2.42
CA GLU A 20 -12.90 3.37 2.60
C GLU A 20 -12.35 4.57 3.37
N VAL A 21 -12.48 5.76 2.79
CA VAL A 21 -12.15 7.03 3.46
C VAL A 21 -13.41 7.67 4.05
N ALA A 22 -13.22 8.60 4.98
CA ALA A 22 -14.32 9.35 5.56
C ALA A 22 -15.14 10.08 4.47
N ALA A 23 -16.45 10.19 4.68
CA ALA A 23 -17.34 10.85 3.72
C ALA A 23 -16.88 12.28 3.41
N GLY A 24 -16.95 12.68 2.13
CA GLY A 24 -16.53 14.00 1.67
C GLY A 24 -15.02 14.22 1.59
N LYS A 25 -14.17 13.24 1.95
CA LYS A 25 -12.72 13.32 1.73
C LYS A 25 -12.38 12.98 0.29
N LYS A 26 -11.68 13.89 -0.38
CA LYS A 26 -11.12 13.68 -1.71
C LYS A 26 -9.63 13.40 -1.56
N ILE A 27 -9.20 12.22 -2.00
CA ILE A 27 -7.80 11.86 -2.08
C ILE A 27 -7.19 12.47 -3.34
N THR A 28 -6.02 13.05 -3.16
CA THR A 28 -5.23 13.72 -4.19
C THR A 28 -3.98 12.94 -4.57
N SER A 29 -3.47 12.10 -3.65
CA SER A 29 -2.36 11.19 -3.93
C SER A 29 -2.40 9.95 -3.05
N VAL A 30 -1.83 8.86 -3.58
CA VAL A 30 -1.48 7.65 -2.83
C VAL A 30 0.01 7.42 -3.00
N ARG A 31 0.75 7.21 -1.91
CA ARG A 31 2.20 7.01 -1.94
C ARG A 31 2.63 5.77 -1.19
N ALA A 32 3.46 4.95 -1.82
CA ALA A 32 4.17 3.86 -1.14
C ALA A 32 5.35 4.46 -0.37
N LEU A 33 5.34 4.33 0.96
CA LEU A 33 6.38 4.92 1.81
C LEU A 33 7.61 4.03 1.93
N ARG A 34 7.43 2.70 1.91
CA ARG A 34 8.56 1.76 2.01
C ARG A 34 9.19 1.53 0.64
N ALA A 35 8.41 1.17 -0.38
CA ALA A 35 8.92 1.01 -1.74
C ALA A 35 9.29 2.36 -2.40
N GLY A 36 8.68 3.45 -1.94
CA GLY A 36 8.85 4.77 -2.52
C GLY A 36 7.99 5.00 -3.76
N GLY A 37 7.54 6.24 -3.94
CA GLY A 37 6.86 6.68 -5.16
C GLY A 37 5.34 6.74 -5.05
N ASP A 38 4.76 7.52 -5.96
CA ASP A 38 3.32 7.71 -6.04
C ASP A 38 2.68 6.53 -6.80
N LEU A 39 1.53 6.08 -6.31
CA LEU A 39 0.76 4.99 -6.87
C LEU A 39 -0.45 5.56 -7.62
N PRO A 40 -0.69 5.13 -8.87
CA PRO A 40 -1.94 5.40 -9.54
C PRO A 40 -3.11 4.88 -8.71
N PHE A 41 -4.14 5.71 -8.57
CA PHE A 41 -5.32 5.34 -7.81
C PHE A 41 -6.58 5.84 -8.48
N THR A 42 -7.69 5.24 -8.11
CA THR A 42 -9.02 5.75 -8.43
C THR A 42 -9.79 5.94 -7.13
N GLN A 43 -10.61 6.97 -7.08
CA GLN A 43 -11.58 7.15 -6.01
C GLN A 43 -12.98 7.20 -6.62
N ARG A 44 -13.90 6.39 -6.08
CA ARG A 44 -15.33 6.46 -6.35
C ARG A 44 -16.04 6.60 -5.01
N ASP A 45 -16.75 7.72 -4.82
CA ASP A 45 -17.36 8.09 -3.54
C ASP A 45 -16.34 8.01 -2.39
N ARG A 46 -16.53 7.08 -1.47
CA ARG A 46 -15.64 6.86 -0.32
C ARG A 46 -14.58 5.80 -0.58
N THR A 47 -14.64 5.09 -1.69
CA THR A 47 -13.78 3.94 -1.95
C THR A 47 -12.58 4.34 -2.80
N VAL A 48 -11.39 4.16 -2.23
CA VAL A 48 -10.11 4.39 -2.89
C VAL A 48 -9.51 3.03 -3.27
N ARG A 49 -9.10 2.89 -4.53
CA ARG A 49 -8.51 1.68 -5.09
C ARG A 49 -7.17 1.98 -5.74
N PHE A 50 -6.17 1.14 -5.44
CA PHE A 50 -4.84 1.22 -6.01
C PHE A 50 -4.15 -0.15 -5.94
N GLU A 51 -2.98 -0.25 -6.56
CA GLU A 51 -2.18 -1.47 -6.56
C GLU A 51 -0.80 -1.21 -5.96
N VAL A 52 -0.35 -2.10 -5.10
CA VAL A 52 1.03 -2.15 -4.61
C VAL A 52 1.77 -3.23 -5.41
N PRO A 53 2.75 -2.89 -6.28
CA PRO A 53 3.34 -3.84 -7.22
C PRO A 53 4.02 -5.04 -6.57
N THR A 54 4.59 -4.85 -5.38
CA THR A 54 5.23 -5.91 -4.61
C THR A 54 5.28 -5.59 -3.13
N VAL A 55 5.18 -6.61 -2.28
CA VAL A 55 5.38 -6.48 -0.83
C VAL A 55 6.41 -7.51 -0.39
N VAL A 56 7.49 -7.04 0.23
CA VAL A 56 8.60 -7.91 0.65
C VAL A 56 8.45 -8.32 2.11
N ASP A 57 8.24 -7.36 3.01
CA ASP A 57 7.93 -7.60 4.43
C ASP A 57 6.62 -6.90 4.84
N TYR A 58 6.45 -5.64 4.47
CA TYR A 58 5.31 -4.78 4.68
C TYR A 58 5.33 -3.67 3.63
N GLU A 59 4.24 -2.90 3.58
CA GLU A 59 4.19 -1.63 2.86
C GLU A 59 3.33 -0.67 3.69
N VAL A 60 3.60 0.63 3.59
CA VAL A 60 2.77 1.68 4.18
C VAL A 60 2.31 2.60 3.07
N ALA A 61 1.00 2.63 2.82
CA ALA A 61 0.40 3.55 1.86
C ALA A 61 -0.08 4.82 2.57
N ALA A 62 0.47 5.97 2.20
CA ALA A 62 -0.05 7.28 2.61
C ALA A 62 -1.14 7.73 1.64
N LEU A 63 -2.33 8.05 2.16
CA LEU A 63 -3.43 8.65 1.41
C LEU A 63 -3.56 10.11 1.86
N VAL A 64 -3.44 11.05 0.93
CA VAL A 64 -3.50 12.51 1.19
C VAL A 64 -4.72 13.14 0.54
#